data_AF-A0A447Y3F3-F1
#
_entry.id   AF-A0A447Y3F3-F1
#
_cell.length_a   1.000
_cell.length_b   1.000
_cell.length_c   1.000
_cell.angle_alpha   90.00
_cell.angle_beta   90.00
_cell.angle_gamma   90.00
#
_symmetry.space_group_name_H-M   'P 1'
#
loop_
_entity.id
_entity.type
_entity.pdbx_description
1 polymer ?
#
loop_
_entity_poly.entity_id
_entity_poly.type
_entity_poly.pdbx_seq_one_letter_code
_entity_poly.pdbx_strand_id
1 'polypeptide(L)'
;MPPRKKRIVNAGESLQFSASEFGAVKPLDDESTSWTKDILSFSDKPLGEVIATLTRYRNGVLRCDPAVAGLRLSGTFPLKNTDAILNVIAQTLPVKIQSITRYWINISPL
;
A
#
# COMPACT_ATOMS: atom_id res chain seq x y z
N MET A 1 6.33 31.45 -16.02
CA MET A 1 5.36 30.78 -15.11
C MET A 1 4.68 29.66 -15.90
N PRO A 2 4.80 28.37 -15.54
CA PRO A 2 4.02 27.33 -16.21
C PRO A 2 2.54 27.48 -15.83
N PRO A 3 1.60 27.15 -16.75
CA PRO A 3 0.17 27.33 -16.52
C PRO A 3 -0.31 26.39 -15.40
N ARG A 4 -0.97 26.95 -14.38
CA ARG A 4 -1.69 26.18 -13.36
C ARG A 4 -2.88 25.48 -14.01
N LYS A 5 -2.68 24.27 -14.54
CA LYS A 5 -3.78 23.40 -14.95
C LYS A 5 -4.64 23.13 -13.71
N LYS A 6 -5.91 23.53 -13.74
CA LYS A 6 -6.90 23.22 -12.71
C LYS A 6 -7.73 22.04 -13.22
N ARG A 7 -7.88 20.99 -12.42
CA ARG A 7 -8.86 19.92 -12.65
C ARG A 7 -9.83 19.88 -11.48
N ILE A 8 -11.12 19.83 -11.79
CA ILE A 8 -12.19 19.65 -10.81
C ILE A 8 -12.43 18.15 -10.70
N VAL A 9 -12.43 17.63 -9.48
CA VAL A 9 -12.74 16.22 -9.15
C VAL A 9 -14.02 16.26 -8.34
N ASN A 10 -15.08 15.62 -8.84
CA ASN A 10 -16.37 15.63 -8.17
C ASN A 10 -16.42 14.58 -7.05
N ALA A 11 -17.43 14.68 -6.17
CA ALA A 11 -17.65 13.67 -5.14
C ALA A 11 -17.90 12.31 -5.80
N GLY A 12 -17.18 11.27 -5.36
CA GLY A 12 -17.22 9.95 -6.00
C GLY A 12 -16.22 9.79 -7.16
N GLU A 13 -15.30 10.73 -7.35
CA GLU A 13 -14.19 10.61 -8.30
C GLU A 13 -12.83 10.66 -7.59
N SER A 14 -11.82 10.01 -8.18
CA SER A 14 -10.43 10.02 -7.75
C SER A 14 -9.51 10.37 -8.92
N LEU A 15 -8.37 10.99 -8.63
CA LEU A 15 -7.37 11.34 -9.63
C LEU A 15 -5.98 11.28 -9.01
N GLN A 16 -5.06 10.56 -9.66
CA GLN A 16 -3.64 10.60 -9.33
C GLN A 16 -3.00 11.83 -9.99
N PHE A 17 -2.13 12.54 -9.29
CA PHE A 17 -1.37 13.66 -9.85
C PHE A 17 0.10 13.56 -9.45
N SER A 18 0.98 14.02 -10.33
CA SER A 18 2.40 14.24 -10.07
C SER A 18 2.68 15.76 -10.06
N ALA A 19 3.91 16.15 -9.68
CA ALA A 19 4.32 17.55 -9.69
C ALA A 19 4.22 18.22 -11.09
N SER A 20 4.15 17.41 -12.15
CA SER A 20 4.17 17.86 -13.54
C SER A 20 2.84 17.63 -14.26
N GLU A 21 2.04 16.63 -13.85
CA GLU A 21 0.88 16.17 -14.62
C GLU A 21 -0.29 15.68 -13.74
N PHE A 22 -1.50 15.83 -14.27
CA PHE A 22 -2.71 15.23 -13.69
C PHE A 22 -3.06 13.96 -14.46
N GLY A 23 -3.06 12.80 -13.80
CA GLY A 23 -3.53 11.52 -14.34
C GLY A 23 -5.05 11.50 -14.55
N ALA A 24 -5.61 10.45 -15.15
CA ALA A 24 -7.05 10.41 -15.48
C ALA A 24 -7.96 10.49 -14.24
N VAL A 25 -9.10 11.18 -14.37
CA VAL A 25 -10.18 11.09 -13.38
C VAL A 25 -10.81 9.72 -13.51
N LYS A 26 -10.90 8.98 -12.42
CA LYS A 26 -11.53 7.66 -12.32
C LYS A 26 -12.65 7.74 -11.29
N PRO A 27 -13.69 6.88 -11.36
CA PRO A 27 -14.60 6.71 -10.23
C PRO A 27 -13.80 6.38 -8.96
N LEU A 28 -14.27 6.87 -7.83
CA LEU A 28 -13.67 6.64 -6.52
C LEU A 28 -13.79 5.16 -6.21
N ASP A 29 -12.68 4.43 -6.32
CA ASP A 29 -12.61 3.06 -5.83
C ASP A 29 -12.89 3.06 -4.33
N ASP A 30 -13.67 2.11 -3.83
CA ASP A 30 -14.00 1.97 -2.39
C ASP A 30 -12.72 1.84 -1.53
N GLU A 31 -11.62 1.40 -2.15
CA GLU A 31 -10.26 1.39 -1.59
C GLU A 31 -9.80 2.79 -1.13
N SER A 32 -10.20 3.85 -1.83
CA SER A 32 -9.85 5.25 -1.55
C SER A 32 -10.49 5.79 -0.29
N THR A 33 -11.59 5.18 0.18
CA THR A 33 -12.33 5.56 1.40
C THR A 33 -12.02 4.60 2.55
N SER A 34 -11.31 3.50 2.28
CA SER A 34 -11.01 2.48 3.28
C SER A 34 -10.11 3.02 4.40
N TRP A 35 -9.21 3.98 4.13
CA TRP A 35 -8.37 4.62 5.16
C TRP A 35 -9.20 5.30 6.26
N THR A 36 -10.40 5.79 5.94
CA THR A 36 -11.33 6.41 6.89
C THR A 36 -12.05 5.37 7.77
N LYS A 37 -12.02 4.10 7.37
CA LYS A 37 -12.71 2.98 8.03
C LYS A 37 -11.77 2.01 8.76
N ASP A 38 -10.53 2.41 9.07
CA ASP A 38 -9.49 1.54 9.66
C ASP A 38 -9.15 0.32 8.78
N ILE A 39 -9.37 0.38 7.46
CA ILE A 39 -9.18 -0.73 6.53
C ILE A 39 -8.31 -0.27 5.36
N LEU A 40 -7.45 -1.15 4.85
CA LEU A 40 -6.58 -0.92 3.71
C LEU A 40 -6.86 -2.00 2.69
N SER A 41 -7.47 -1.60 1.59
CA SER A 41 -7.73 -2.48 0.45
C SER A 41 -6.60 -2.31 -0.55
N PHE A 42 -6.07 -3.43 -1.03
CA PHE A 42 -5.15 -3.49 -2.13
C PHE A 42 -5.75 -4.36 -3.24
N SER A 43 -5.84 -3.81 -4.44
CA SER A 43 -6.21 -4.55 -5.65
C SER A 43 -5.02 -4.65 -6.61
N ASP A 44 -4.53 -5.88 -6.83
CA ASP A 44 -3.41 -6.21 -7.73
C ASP A 44 -2.15 -5.35 -7.52
N LYS A 45 -1.77 -5.10 -6.27
CA LYS A 45 -0.63 -4.23 -5.94
C LYS A 45 0.66 -5.02 -5.76
N PRO A 46 1.81 -4.49 -6.19
CA PRO A 46 3.09 -5.11 -5.87
C PRO A 46 3.35 -5.04 -4.35
N LEU A 47 3.89 -6.12 -3.79
CA LEU A 47 4.18 -6.26 -2.37
C LEU A 47 5.08 -5.12 -1.88
N GLY A 48 6.01 -4.64 -2.70
CA GLY A 48 6.83 -3.48 -2.36
C GLY A 48 6.01 -2.22 -2.04
N GLU A 49 4.97 -1.92 -2.83
CA GLU A 49 4.07 -0.78 -2.56
C GLU A 49 3.22 -1.00 -1.32
N VAL A 50 2.73 -2.24 -1.13
CA VAL A 50 1.98 -2.63 0.07
C VAL A 50 2.84 -2.37 1.31
N ILE A 51 4.06 -2.91 1.35
CA ILE A 51 4.98 -2.76 2.48
C ILE A 51 5.37 -1.30 2.71
N ALA A 52 5.60 -0.51 1.65
CA ALA A 52 5.87 0.92 1.77
C ALA A 52 4.68 1.66 2.39
N THR A 53 3.46 1.29 2.01
CA THR A 53 2.23 1.83 2.59
C THR A 53 2.10 1.44 4.07
N LEU A 54 2.34 0.17 4.42
CA LEU A 54 2.30 -0.30 5.81
C LEU A 54 3.35 0.39 6.70
N THR A 55 4.53 0.69 6.15
CA THR A 55 5.59 1.45 6.85
C THR A 55 5.11 2.85 7.26
N ARG A 56 4.16 3.43 6.53
CA ARG A 56 3.59 4.75 6.85
C ARG A 56 2.62 4.73 8.04
N TYR A 57 2.01 3.58 8.33
CA TYR A 57 0.97 3.43 9.34
C TYR A 57 1.46 2.73 10.63
N ARG A 58 2.71 2.28 10.66
CA ARG A 58 3.30 1.62 11.83
C ARG A 58 4.55 2.35 12.30
N ASN A 59 4.82 2.28 13.60
CA ASN A 59 6.10 2.70 14.14
C ASN A 59 7.10 1.54 13.99
N GLY A 60 8.00 1.63 13.01
CA GLY A 60 9.08 0.67 12.80
C GLY A 60 9.51 0.53 11.34
N VAL A 61 10.65 -0.11 11.13
CA VAL A 61 11.23 -0.38 9.82
C VAL A 61 10.68 -1.70 9.27
N LEU A 62 10.15 -1.65 8.04
CA LEU A 62 9.94 -2.83 7.20
C LEU A 62 10.94 -2.80 6.07
N ARG A 63 11.72 -3.87 5.94
CA ARG A 63 12.59 -4.06 4.80
C ARG A 63 12.00 -5.17 3.94
N CYS A 64 11.72 -4.84 2.69
CA CYS A 64 11.26 -5.78 1.68
C CYS A 64 12.42 -6.11 0.75
N ASP A 65 12.70 -7.40 0.55
CA ASP A 65 13.67 -7.86 -0.43
C ASP A 65 13.14 -7.61 -1.85
N PRO A 66 13.93 -7.02 -2.77
CA PRO A 66 13.52 -6.78 -4.15
C PRO A 66 13.06 -8.06 -4.88
N ALA A 67 13.54 -9.25 -4.48
CA ALA A 67 13.10 -10.52 -5.06
C ALA A 67 11.61 -10.82 -4.85
N VAL A 68 11.01 -10.32 -3.76
CA VAL A 68 9.60 -10.53 -3.43
C VAL A 68 8.76 -9.26 -3.61
N ALA A 69 9.40 -8.10 -3.81
CA ALA A 69 8.71 -6.83 -4.00
C ALA A 69 7.75 -6.80 -5.19
N GLY A 70 8.00 -7.63 -6.22
CA GLY A 70 7.16 -7.76 -7.41
C GLY A 70 5.93 -8.67 -7.25
N LEU A 71 5.80 -9.39 -6.13
CA LEU A 71 4.66 -10.28 -5.90
C LEU A 71 3.37 -9.48 -5.80
N ARG A 72 2.32 -9.91 -6.49
CA ARG A 72 1.02 -9.22 -6.46
C ARG A 72 0.22 -9.67 -5.25
N LEU A 73 -0.27 -8.69 -4.51
CA LEU A 73 -1.15 -8.89 -3.37
C LEU A 73 -2.49 -8.21 -3.66
N SER A 74 -3.55 -8.99 -3.52
CA SER A 74 -4.93 -8.52 -3.57
C SER A 74 -5.63 -8.92 -2.27
N GLY A 75 -6.25 -7.97 -1.59
CA GLY A 75 -6.95 -8.24 -0.35
C GLY A 75 -7.28 -6.98 0.43
N THR A 76 -8.22 -7.14 1.35
CA THR A 76 -8.66 -6.08 2.26
C THR A 76 -8.22 -6.40 3.66
N PHE A 77 -7.49 -5.47 4.28
CA PHE A 77 -6.78 -5.71 5.53
C PHE A 77 -7.06 -4.61 6.56
N PRO A 78 -7.29 -4.93 7.85
CA PRO A 78 -7.48 -3.91 8.87
C PRO A 78 -6.17 -3.18 9.19
N LEU A 79 -6.18 -1.85 9.08
CA LEU A 79 -5.04 -0.96 9.31
C LEU A 79 -4.53 -1.02 10.77
N LYS A 80 -5.46 -1.22 11.73
CA LYS A 80 -5.17 -1.33 13.17
C LYS A 80 -4.27 -2.50 13.54
N ASN A 81 -4.16 -3.52 12.70
CA ASN A 81 -3.37 -4.71 13.00
C ASN A 81 -2.43 -5.05 11.84
N THR A 82 -1.38 -4.24 11.69
CA THR A 82 -0.35 -4.45 10.66
C THR A 82 0.33 -5.82 10.76
N ASP A 83 0.43 -6.41 11.97
CA ASP A 83 1.00 -7.75 12.16
C ASP A 83 0.12 -8.86 11.56
N ALA A 84 -1.21 -8.70 11.61
CA ALA A 84 -2.12 -9.60 10.92
C ALA A 84 -1.92 -9.56 9.40
N ILE A 85 -1.65 -8.38 8.84
CA ILE A 85 -1.37 -8.22 7.39
C ILE A 85 -0.10 -8.97 7.02
N LEU A 86 0.96 -8.82 7.82
CA LEU A 86 2.22 -9.55 7.61
C LEU A 86 2.02 -11.06 7.71
N ASN A 87 1.24 -11.55 8.67
CA ASN A 87 0.93 -12.98 8.77
C ASN A 87 0.18 -13.49 7.54
N VAL A 88 -0.81 -12.75 7.04
CA VAL A 88 -1.52 -13.17 5.81
C VAL A 88 -0.57 -13.16 4.61
N ILE A 89 0.29 -12.14 4.49
CA ILE A 89 1.32 -12.08 3.44
C ILE A 89 2.23 -13.32 3.51
N ALA A 90 2.70 -13.70 4.70
CA ALA A 90 3.54 -14.89 4.89
C ALA A 90 2.82 -16.21 4.58
N GLN A 91 1.49 -16.25 4.69
CA GLN A 91 0.68 -17.45 4.38
C GLN A 91 0.25 -17.53 2.91
N THR A 92 0.07 -16.38 2.26
CA THR A 92 -0.44 -16.29 0.88
C THR A 92 0.65 -16.23 -0.17
N LEU A 93 1.83 -15.72 0.19
CA LEU A 93 2.96 -15.55 -0.69
C LEU A 93 4.15 -16.39 -0.21
N PRO A 94 5.02 -16.87 -1.13
CA PRO A 94 6.24 -17.61 -0.79
C PRO A 94 7.31 -16.66 -0.21
N VAL A 95 7.01 -16.02 0.91
CA VAL A 95 7.88 -15.06 1.59
C VAL A 95 8.11 -15.47 3.04
N LYS A 96 9.31 -15.17 3.52
CA LYS A 96 9.74 -15.37 4.89
C LYS A 96 9.80 -14.03 5.60
N ILE A 97 9.09 -13.92 6.73
CA ILE A 97 9.07 -12.72 7.55
C ILE A 97 9.92 -12.98 8.80
N GLN A 98 10.97 -12.18 8.97
CA GLN A 98 11.88 -12.26 10.10
C GLN A 98 11.83 -10.97 10.91
N SER A 99 11.45 -11.06 12.17
CA SER A 99 11.54 -9.94 13.11
C SER A 99 12.94 -9.95 13.73
N ILE A 100 13.78 -8.97 13.35
CA ILE A 100 15.12 -8.80 13.94
C ILE A 100 14.98 -8.15 15.32
N THR A 101 14.09 -7.16 15.44
CA THR A 101 13.71 -6.53 16.71
C THR A 101 12.22 -6.16 16.68
N ARG A 102 11.64 -5.74 17.81
CA ARG A 102 10.24 -5.29 17.87
C ARG A 102 9.88 -4.22 16.83
N TYR A 103 10.85 -3.42 16.39
CA TYR A 103 10.65 -2.35 15.42
C TYR A 103 11.29 -2.64 14.05
N TRP A 104 11.93 -3.79 13.85
CA TRP A 104 12.62 -4.11 12.59
C TRP A 104 12.19 -5.47 12.07
N ILE A 105 11.49 -5.45 10.94
CA ILE A 105 11.03 -6.65 10.25
C ILE A 105 11.66 -6.70 8.86
N ASN A 106 12.21 -7.85 8.51
CA ASN A 106 12.76 -8.17 7.21
C ASN A 106 11.86 -9.18 6.50
N ILE A 107 11.55 -8.92 5.24
CA ILE A 107 10.74 -9.79 4.38
C ILE A 107 11.64 -10.25 3.25
N SER A 108 11.97 -11.53 3.25
CA SER A 108 12.82 -12.18 2.25
C SER A 108 12.01 -13.23 1.49
N PRO A 109 12.47 -13.70 0.32
CA PRO A 109 11.93 -14.94 -0.26
C PRO A 109 12.10 -16.12 0.72
N LEU A 110 11.20 -17.10 0.57
CA LEU A 110 11.28 -18.39 1.26
C LEU A 110 12.50 -19.20 0.80
#